data_AF-A0A968PB11-F1
#
_entry.id   AF-A0A968PB11-F1
#
_cell.length_a   1.000
_cell.length_b   1.000
_cell.length_c   1.000
_cell.angle_alpha   90.00
_cell.angle_beta   90.00
_cell.angle_gamma   90.00
#
_symmetry.space_group_name_H-M   'P 1'
#
loop_
_entity.id
_entity.type
_entity.pdbx_description
1 polymer ?
#
loop_
_entity_poly.entity_id
_entity_poly.type
_entity_poly.pdbx_seq_one_letter_code
_entity_poly.pdbx_strand_id
1 'polypeptide(L)'
;MRLAQKARAVGIHLILATQRPQANVVTGLIKGNMPCRVSFKVASGLDSRIVLDQKGAELLLGQGDMLYLSPRNSKLTRAQGTLVDDLEIRRVVKFLKDFAQQNFEPQLVQLRSAATSEEGAESFEKDPLFEDAVRIVLETKRGSVSLLQRRLTIGYSRASRLIEQMALAGLLGDYKGSQAREVTISLEDWEAMREQAEKDAAQAAQGTVLIRATVISRGNRQPRNPMTARAFVWRWIRIAMKRMMSPMSCRGNTAGEILPSCSSAILY
;
A
#
# COMPACT_ATOMS: atom_id res chain seq x y z
N MET A 1 3.69 10.29 -2.17
CA MET A 1 3.79 11.70 -1.68
C MET A 1 2.48 12.37 -1.29
N ARG A 2 1.34 12.08 -1.95
CA ARG A 2 0.01 12.63 -1.57
C ARG A 2 -0.41 12.33 -0.13
N LEU A 3 0.02 11.19 0.43
CA LEU A 3 -0.30 10.79 1.80
C LEU A 3 0.34 11.73 2.82
N ALA A 4 1.66 11.97 2.73
CA ALA A 4 2.39 12.83 3.66
C ALA A 4 1.81 14.27 3.77
N GLN A 5 1.22 14.79 2.69
CA GLN A 5 0.62 16.12 2.64
C GLN A 5 -0.69 16.26 3.45
N LYS A 6 -1.52 15.21 3.48
CA LYS A 6 -2.87 15.27 4.07
C LYS A 6 -3.03 14.46 5.36
N ALA A 7 -2.08 13.57 5.63
CA ALA A 7 -2.14 12.58 6.70
C ALA A 7 -2.20 13.19 8.11
N ARG A 8 -1.56 14.35 8.34
CA ARG A 8 -1.47 14.95 9.68
C ARG A 8 -2.83 15.22 10.33
N ALA A 9 -3.80 15.72 9.57
CA ALA A 9 -5.13 16.04 10.09
C ALA A 9 -5.97 14.78 10.40
N VAL A 10 -5.62 13.65 9.78
CA VAL A 10 -6.33 12.37 9.90
C VAL A 10 -5.67 11.47 10.95
N GLY A 11 -4.54 11.89 11.54
CA GLY A 11 -3.81 11.11 12.54
C GLY A 11 -2.98 9.97 11.95
N ILE A 12 -2.63 10.05 10.66
CA ILE A 12 -1.71 9.10 10.02
C ILE A 12 -0.29 9.67 10.09
N HIS A 13 0.63 8.90 10.68
CA HIS A 13 2.03 9.26 10.83
C HIS A 13 2.90 8.31 10.01
N LEU A 14 3.95 8.84 9.39
CA LEU A 14 4.85 8.07 8.53
C LEU A 14 6.27 8.21 9.03
N ILE A 15 6.90 7.07 9.30
CA ILE A 15 8.31 6.97 9.68
C ILE A 15 9.05 6.35 8.49
N LEU A 16 10.07 7.04 8.00
CA LEU A 16 10.94 6.56 6.92
C LEU A 16 12.36 6.46 7.44
N ALA A 17 12.93 5.26 7.38
CA ALA A 17 14.31 4.99 7.76
C ALA A 17 15.09 4.45 6.55
N THR A 18 16.33 4.90 6.37
CA THR A 18 17.25 4.41 5.35
C THR A 18 18.66 4.38 5.90
N GLN A 19 19.44 3.37 5.50
CA GLN A 19 20.88 3.29 5.78
C GLN A 19 21.73 3.93 4.67
N ARG A 20 21.13 4.17 3.50
CA ARG A 20 21.81 4.71 2.32
C ARG A 20 21.19 6.06 1.96
N PRO A 21 21.67 7.16 2.56
CA PRO A 21 21.17 8.49 2.27
C PRO A 21 21.66 8.97 0.90
N GLN A 22 20.99 8.54 -0.17
CA GLN A 22 21.27 8.97 -1.55
C GLN A 22 20.24 10.01 -2.01
N ALA A 23 20.63 10.91 -2.93
CA ALA A 23 19.77 12.00 -3.39
C ALA A 23 18.53 11.53 -4.19
N ASN A 24 18.65 10.37 -4.85
CA ASN A 24 17.53 9.68 -5.52
C ASN A 24 16.56 9.05 -4.52
N VAL A 25 17.01 8.68 -3.32
CA VAL A 25 16.17 8.11 -2.25
C VAL A 25 15.53 9.21 -1.41
N VAL A 26 16.31 10.21 -0.98
CA VAL A 26 15.84 11.37 -0.20
C VAL A 26 15.62 12.56 -1.14
N THR A 27 14.62 12.43 -2.00
CA THR A 27 14.30 13.44 -3.01
C THR A 27 13.80 14.75 -2.40
N GLY A 28 13.84 15.84 -3.17
CA GLY A 28 13.28 17.14 -2.75
C GLY A 28 11.80 17.07 -2.36
N LEU A 29 11.01 16.20 -3.02
CA LEU A 29 9.62 15.96 -2.66
C LEU A 29 9.49 15.33 -1.27
N ILE A 30 10.40 14.43 -0.89
CA ILE A 30 10.45 13.85 0.46
C ILE A 30 10.80 14.91 1.49
N LYS A 31 11.85 15.68 1.23
CA LYS A 31 12.26 16.76 2.13
C LYS A 31 11.17 17.81 2.32
N GLY A 32 10.44 18.16 1.26
CA GLY A 32 9.35 19.14 1.32
C GLY A 32 8.15 18.73 2.16
N ASN A 33 7.93 17.42 2.36
CA ASN A 33 6.76 16.91 3.09
C ASN A 33 7.11 16.25 4.44
N MET A 34 8.40 16.05 4.73
CA MET A 34 8.92 15.49 5.98
C MET A 34 9.88 16.51 6.63
N PRO A 35 9.35 17.48 7.39
CA PRO A 35 10.15 18.54 8.01
C PRO A 35 10.92 18.05 9.24
N CYS A 36 10.42 17.02 9.92
CA CYS A 36 11.09 16.36 11.04
C CYS A 36 12.13 15.38 10.51
N ARG A 37 13.39 15.52 10.92
CA ARG A 37 14.48 14.65 10.43
C ARG A 37 15.43 14.28 11.56
N VAL A 38 15.87 13.03 11.54
CA VAL A 38 16.86 12.48 12.45
C VAL A 38 17.96 11.87 11.61
N SER A 39 19.22 12.15 11.96
CA SER A 39 20.37 11.52 11.33
C SER A 39 21.32 11.01 12.41
N PHE A 40 21.66 9.73 12.33
CA PHE A 40 22.75 9.14 13.08
C PHE A 40 24.08 9.38 12.35
N LYS A 41 25.17 8.85 12.88
CA LYS A 41 26.48 8.90 12.23
C LYS A 41 26.39 8.43 10.77
N VAL A 42 26.82 9.31 9.86
CA VAL A 42 26.93 9.03 8.42
C VAL A 42 28.39 9.05 7.98
N ALA A 43 28.67 8.46 6.80
CA ALA A 43 30.02 8.32 6.29
C ALA A 43 30.63 9.66 5.84
N SER A 44 29.82 10.55 5.25
CA SER A 44 30.33 11.80 4.67
C SER A 44 29.44 13.01 4.98
N GLY A 45 30.03 14.21 4.92
CA GLY A 45 29.26 15.45 5.04
C GLY A 45 28.29 15.69 3.87
N LEU A 46 28.50 15.01 2.73
CA LEU A 46 27.53 15.01 1.62
C LEU A 46 26.27 14.25 2.03
N ASP A 47 26.43 13.08 2.66
CA ASP A 47 25.33 12.27 3.18
C ASP A 47 24.55 13.01 4.28
N SER A 48 25.28 13.72 5.16
CA SER A 48 24.66 14.59 6.17
C SER A 48 23.77 15.64 5.50
N ARG A 49 24.25 16.28 4.43
CA ARG A 49 23.49 17.28 3.68
C ARG A 49 22.28 16.68 2.97
N ILE A 50 22.36 15.44 2.47
CA ILE A 50 21.21 14.78 1.83
C ILE A 50 20.05 14.64 2.83
N VAL A 51 20.34 14.28 4.09
CA VAL A 51 19.31 14.06 5.12
C VAL A 51 18.90 15.35 5.83
N LEU A 52 19.85 16.14 6.33
CA LEU A 52 19.60 17.28 7.22
C LEU A 52 19.63 18.64 6.52
N ASP A 53 19.95 18.69 5.22
CA ASP A 53 20.28 19.91 4.47
C ASP A 53 21.52 20.68 5.03
N GLN A 54 22.17 20.13 6.06
CA GLN A 54 23.32 20.69 6.78
C GLN A 54 24.38 19.61 7.03
N LYS A 55 25.63 20.04 7.23
CA LYS A 55 26.73 19.16 7.66
C LYS A 55 26.73 19.01 9.18
N GLY A 56 27.27 17.91 9.68
CA GLY A 56 27.46 17.67 11.11
C GLY A 56 27.24 16.21 11.53
N ALA A 57 26.44 15.45 10.78
CA ALA A 57 26.17 14.05 11.11
C ALA A 57 27.40 13.15 10.90
N GLU A 58 28.34 13.55 10.05
CA GLU A 58 29.62 12.86 9.86
C GLU A 58 30.55 12.92 11.08
N LEU A 59 30.32 13.90 11.98
CA LEU A 59 31.12 14.12 13.19
C LEU A 59 30.56 13.38 14.41
N LEU A 60 29.43 12.66 14.26
CA LEU A 60 28.81 11.92 15.35
C LEU A 60 29.67 10.72 15.76
N LEU A 61 29.56 10.35 17.03
CA LEU A 61 30.37 9.29 17.62
C LEU A 61 29.86 7.90 17.20
N GLY A 62 28.56 7.78 16.92
CA GLY A 62 27.87 6.52 16.64
C GLY A 62 27.12 6.03 17.88
N GLN A 63 26.73 4.74 17.90
CA GLN A 63 26.11 4.09 19.07
C GLN A 63 24.93 4.89 19.68
N GLY A 64 24.04 5.40 18.83
CA GLY A 64 22.87 6.16 19.27
C GLY A 64 23.05 7.69 19.29
N ASP A 65 24.27 8.22 19.12
CA ASP A 65 24.48 9.66 18.96
C ASP A 65 23.84 10.15 17.65
N MET A 66 23.00 11.19 17.75
CA MET A 66 22.17 11.66 16.65
C MET A 66 22.02 13.18 16.62
N LEU A 67 21.75 13.70 15.43
CA LEU A 67 21.27 15.06 15.22
C LEU A 67 19.80 15.03 14.83
N TYR A 68 19.05 15.89 15.48
CA TYR A 68 17.62 16.07 15.29
C TYR A 68 17.35 17.47 14.73
N LEU A 69 16.57 17.52 13.66
CA LEU A 69 16.02 18.73 13.09
C LEU A 69 14.53 18.80 13.43
N SER A 70 14.15 19.79 14.22
CA SER A 70 12.74 19.97 14.59
C SER A 70 11.97 20.58 13.43
N PRO A 71 10.68 20.25 13.23
CA PRO A 71 9.85 20.98 12.28
C PRO A 71 9.62 22.45 12.68
N ARG A 72 9.89 22.82 13.93
CA ARG A 72 9.70 24.19 14.46
C ARG A 72 10.94 25.07 14.37
N ASN A 73 12.14 24.48 14.34
CA ASN A 73 13.40 25.22 14.32
C ASN A 73 14.31 24.66 13.22
N SER A 74 15.03 25.53 12.52
CA SER A 74 16.04 25.11 11.54
C SER A 74 17.38 24.74 12.18
N LYS A 75 17.45 24.75 13.51
CA LYS A 75 18.68 24.49 14.27
C LYS A 75 18.79 23.00 14.59
N LEU A 76 19.91 22.40 14.20
CA LEU A 76 20.24 21.05 14.60
C LEU A 76 20.48 20.96 16.10
N THR A 77 19.78 20.02 16.73
CA THR A 77 19.95 19.68 18.15
C THR A 77 20.59 18.32 18.24
N ARG A 78 21.69 18.20 18.99
CA ARG A 78 22.32 16.91 19.27
C ARG A 78 21.57 16.19 20.38
N ALA A 79 21.34 14.90 20.22
CA ALA A 79 20.64 14.05 21.17
C ALA A 79 21.27 12.66 21.21
N GLN A 80 21.03 11.94 22.30
CA GLN A 80 21.46 10.56 22.47
C GLN A 80 20.25 9.64 22.43
N GLY A 81 20.26 8.69 21.48
CA GLY A 81 19.27 7.63 21.40
C GLY A 81 19.42 6.64 22.56
N THR A 82 18.29 6.15 23.06
CA THR A 82 18.26 5.10 24.08
C THR A 82 18.55 3.76 23.45
N LEU A 83 19.48 3.01 24.05
CA LEU A 83 19.70 1.62 23.71
C LEU A 83 18.53 0.78 24.24
N VAL A 84 17.98 -0.08 23.39
CA VAL A 84 16.96 -1.05 23.75
C VAL A 84 17.42 -2.40 23.21
N ASP A 85 17.57 -3.39 24.09
CA ASP A 85 18.03 -4.71 23.65
C ASP A 85 16.89 -5.53 23.04
N ASP A 86 17.24 -6.44 22.12
CA ASP A 86 16.28 -7.34 21.48
C ASP A 86 15.48 -8.18 22.48
N LEU A 87 16.06 -8.48 23.65
CA LEU A 87 15.37 -9.18 24.73
C LEU A 87 14.26 -8.32 25.31
N GLU A 88 14.46 -7.01 25.46
CA GLU A 88 13.45 -6.09 25.98
C GLU A 88 12.31 -5.92 25.01
N ILE A 89 12.64 -5.75 23.71
CA ILE A 89 11.64 -5.70 22.63
C ILE A 89 10.79 -6.97 22.67
N ARG A 90 11.41 -8.16 22.75
CA ARG A 90 10.70 -9.44 22.83
C ARG A 90 9.81 -9.54 24.06
N ARG A 91 10.27 -9.09 25.23
CA ARG A 91 9.45 -9.05 26.46
C ARG A 91 8.21 -8.18 26.29
N VAL A 92 8.37 -6.97 25.75
CA VAL A 92 7.26 -6.03 25.51
C VAL A 92 6.28 -6.59 24.48
N VAL A 93 6.78 -7.13 23.36
CA VAL A 93 5.93 -7.75 22.33
C VAL A 93 5.17 -8.95 22.88
N LYS A 94 5.80 -9.79 23.72
CA LYS A 94 5.12 -10.92 24.37
C LYS A 94 4.01 -10.43 25.30
N PHE A 95 4.34 -9.48 26.18
CA PHE A 95 3.36 -8.85 27.06
C PHE A 95 2.14 -8.36 26.27
N LEU A 96 2.34 -7.58 25.20
CA LEU A 96 1.23 -7.07 24.39
C LEU A 96 0.37 -8.16 23.72
N LYS A 97 0.98 -9.27 23.28
CA LYS A 97 0.26 -10.41 22.71
C LYS A 97 -0.63 -11.13 23.73
N ASP A 98 -0.23 -11.12 25.01
CA ASP A 98 -1.02 -11.74 26.08
C ASP A 98 -2.29 -10.91 26.39
N PHE A 99 -2.27 -9.59 26.16
CA PHE A 99 -3.44 -8.70 26.36
C PHE A 99 -4.39 -8.63 25.17
N ALA A 100 -3.90 -8.77 23.94
CA ALA A 100 -4.73 -8.56 22.75
C ALA A 100 -4.34 -9.47 21.57
N GLN A 101 -5.36 -10.05 20.93
CA GLN A 101 -5.19 -10.77 19.68
C GLN A 101 -5.02 -9.80 18.50
N GLN A 102 -4.26 -10.23 17.50
CA GLN A 102 -4.00 -9.42 16.30
C GLN A 102 -5.26 -9.37 15.43
N ASN A 103 -5.77 -8.15 15.17
CA ASN A 103 -6.87 -7.92 14.25
C ASN A 103 -6.33 -7.32 12.94
N PHE A 104 -6.33 -8.12 11.87
CA PHE A 104 -5.87 -7.68 10.55
C PHE A 104 -7.06 -7.36 9.66
N GLU A 105 -7.05 -6.18 9.05
CA GLU A 105 -8.02 -5.84 8.01
C GLU A 105 -7.65 -6.61 6.72
N PRO A 106 -8.50 -7.52 6.21
CA PRO A 106 -8.16 -8.40 5.09
C PRO A 106 -7.75 -7.63 3.82
N GLN A 107 -8.34 -6.46 3.61
CA GLN A 107 -8.06 -5.57 2.48
C GLN A 107 -6.60 -5.07 2.48
N LEU A 108 -6.00 -4.85 3.65
CA LEU A 108 -4.61 -4.41 3.77
C LEU A 108 -3.61 -5.57 3.58
N VAL A 109 -4.03 -6.79 3.91
CA VAL A 109 -3.20 -8.00 3.75
C VAL A 109 -3.06 -8.35 2.27
N GLN A 110 -4.15 -8.23 1.49
CA GLN A 110 -4.14 -8.48 0.04
C GLN A 110 -3.28 -7.47 -0.74
N LEU A 111 -3.18 -6.22 -0.25
CA LEU A 111 -2.29 -5.20 -0.84
C LEU A 111 -0.80 -5.54 -0.68
N ARG A 112 -0.39 -6.24 0.39
CA ARG A 112 1.02 -6.65 0.56
C ARG A 112 1.44 -7.74 -0.41
N SER A 113 0.54 -8.68 -0.74
CA SER A 113 0.79 -9.67 -1.79
C SER A 113 1.04 -9.04 -3.17
N ALA A 114 0.51 -7.84 -3.43
CA ALA A 114 0.79 -7.07 -4.64
C ALA A 114 2.08 -6.22 -4.55
N ALA A 115 2.43 -5.71 -3.36
CA ALA A 115 3.62 -4.88 -3.17
C ALA A 115 4.94 -5.68 -3.09
N THR A 116 4.89 -6.94 -2.64
CA THR A 116 6.07 -7.82 -2.63
C THR A 116 6.42 -8.36 -4.03
N SER A 117 5.56 -8.08 -5.01
CA SER A 117 5.79 -8.33 -6.44
C SER A 117 6.25 -7.08 -7.22
N GLU A 118 6.62 -5.99 -6.55
CA GLU A 118 7.08 -4.75 -7.22
C GLU A 118 8.56 -4.72 -7.60
N GLU A 119 9.25 -5.87 -7.61
CA GLU A 119 10.43 -6.07 -8.48
C GLU A 119 10.06 -6.70 -9.84
N GLY A 120 8.77 -6.91 -10.15
CA GLY A 120 8.36 -7.51 -11.43
C GLY A 120 6.95 -7.20 -11.96
N ALA A 121 6.10 -6.49 -11.21
CA ALA A 121 4.76 -6.13 -11.66
C ALA A 121 4.77 -4.83 -12.48
N GLU A 122 5.32 -4.90 -13.70
CA GLU A 122 4.66 -4.14 -14.78
C GLU A 122 3.21 -4.62 -14.80
N SER A 123 2.29 -3.66 -14.93
CA SER A 123 0.86 -3.86 -15.10
C SER A 123 0.56 -5.22 -15.73
N PHE A 124 -0.29 -6.02 -15.07
CA PHE A 124 -1.03 -7.12 -15.71
C PHE A 124 -2.02 -6.56 -16.76
N GLU A 125 -1.56 -5.63 -17.62
CA GLU A 125 -2.11 -5.54 -18.95
C GLU A 125 -1.84 -6.89 -19.59
N LYS A 126 -2.92 -7.58 -20.00
CA LYS A 126 -2.82 -8.76 -20.85
C LYS A 126 -1.93 -8.36 -22.02
N ASP A 127 -0.74 -8.96 -22.08
CA ASP A 127 0.19 -8.68 -23.18
C ASP A 127 -0.57 -8.96 -24.50
N PRO A 128 -0.55 -8.06 -25.49
CA PRO A 128 -1.25 -8.28 -26.75
C PRO A 128 -0.90 -9.61 -27.43
N LEU A 129 0.31 -10.12 -27.19
CA LEU A 129 0.82 -11.38 -27.74
C LEU A 129 0.53 -12.59 -26.84
N PHE A 130 -0.16 -12.41 -25.72
CA PHE A 130 -0.43 -13.50 -24.78
C PHE A 130 -1.26 -14.62 -25.42
N GLU A 131 -2.31 -14.27 -26.15
CA GLU A 131 -3.17 -15.26 -26.81
C GLU A 131 -2.42 -16.05 -27.90
N ASP A 132 -1.61 -15.35 -28.69
CA ASP A 132 -0.76 -15.96 -29.71
C ASP A 132 0.30 -16.88 -29.08
N ALA A 133 0.90 -16.46 -27.97
CA ALA A 133 1.86 -17.26 -27.22
C ALA A 133 1.23 -18.54 -26.67
N VAL A 134 0.02 -18.46 -26.11
CA VAL A 134 -0.73 -19.63 -25.63
C VAL A 134 -0.98 -20.60 -26.77
N ARG A 135 -1.48 -20.12 -27.92
CA ARG A 135 -1.75 -20.98 -29.09
C ARG A 135 -0.50 -21.75 -29.53
N ILE A 136 0.61 -21.03 -29.68
CA ILE A 136 1.89 -21.62 -30.09
C ILE A 136 2.36 -22.71 -29.10
N VAL A 137 2.22 -22.46 -27.80
CA VAL A 137 2.66 -23.39 -26.75
C VAL A 137 1.76 -24.63 -26.69
N LEU A 138 0.44 -24.46 -26.86
CA LEU A 138 -0.52 -25.56 -26.90
C LEU A 138 -0.35 -26.42 -28.16
N GLU A 139 -0.15 -25.81 -29.34
CA GLU A 139 0.13 -26.52 -30.60
C GLU A 139 1.41 -27.35 -30.52
N THR A 140 2.48 -26.76 -29.97
CA THR A 140 3.80 -27.42 -29.91
C THR A 140 3.98 -28.30 -28.67
N LYS A 141 3.02 -28.28 -27.75
CA LYS A 141 3.05 -28.96 -26.43
C LYS A 141 4.34 -28.68 -25.64
N ARG A 142 4.94 -27.50 -25.82
CA ARG A 142 6.24 -27.13 -25.24
C ARG A 142 6.24 -25.69 -24.73
N GLY A 143 6.18 -25.52 -23.41
CA GLY A 143 6.25 -24.21 -22.74
C GLY A 143 7.69 -23.76 -22.52
N SER A 144 8.44 -23.44 -23.58
CA SER A 144 9.82 -22.94 -23.47
C SER A 144 9.98 -21.48 -23.90
N VAL A 145 10.83 -20.75 -23.17
CA VAL A 145 11.13 -19.33 -23.44
C VAL A 145 11.75 -19.16 -24.83
N SER A 146 12.70 -20.01 -25.20
CA SER A 146 13.39 -19.95 -26.50
C SER A 146 12.49 -20.28 -27.70
N LEU A 147 11.37 -20.98 -27.48
CA LEU A 147 10.38 -21.24 -28.51
C LEU A 147 9.56 -19.97 -28.80
N LEU A 148 9.10 -19.28 -27.76
CA LEU A 148 8.39 -18.01 -27.90
C LEU A 148 9.28 -16.91 -28.48
N GLN A 149 10.56 -16.82 -28.08
CA GLN A 149 11.50 -15.85 -28.64
C GLN A 149 11.63 -15.97 -30.17
N ARG A 150 11.63 -17.20 -30.70
CA ARG A 150 11.76 -17.46 -32.15
C ARG A 150 10.45 -17.30 -32.92
N ARG A 151 9.32 -17.69 -32.32
CA ARG A 151 8.01 -17.65 -32.99
C ARG A 151 7.37 -16.26 -32.97
N LEU A 152 7.57 -15.50 -31.90
CA LEU A 152 6.99 -14.17 -31.73
C LEU A 152 8.00 -13.03 -31.92
N THR A 153 9.28 -13.35 -32.16
CA THR A 153 10.37 -12.37 -32.33
C THR A 153 10.45 -11.39 -31.14
N ILE A 154 10.35 -11.94 -29.92
CA ILE A 154 10.36 -11.17 -28.66
C ILE A 154 11.65 -11.41 -27.85
N GLY A 155 12.00 -10.44 -27.00
CA GLY A 155 13.13 -10.55 -26.08
C GLY A 155 12.91 -11.58 -24.96
N TYR A 156 14.00 -11.99 -24.32
CA TYR A 156 13.99 -13.02 -23.26
C TYR A 156 13.07 -12.65 -22.09
N SER A 157 13.14 -11.40 -21.61
CA SER A 157 12.33 -10.92 -20.48
C SER A 157 10.83 -11.03 -20.74
N ARG A 158 10.38 -10.59 -21.92
CA ARG A 158 8.97 -10.67 -22.33
C ARG A 158 8.52 -12.12 -22.51
N ALA A 159 9.34 -12.95 -23.14
CA ALA A 159 9.05 -14.38 -23.29
C ALA A 159 8.96 -15.12 -21.94
N SER A 160 9.85 -14.81 -20.98
CA SER A 160 9.79 -15.37 -19.63
C SER A 160 8.51 -14.96 -18.91
N ARG A 161 8.13 -13.69 -18.99
CA ARG A 161 6.89 -13.18 -18.40
C ARG A 161 5.66 -13.86 -18.98
N LEU A 162 5.60 -14.08 -20.30
CA LEU A 162 4.49 -14.79 -20.94
C LEU A 162 4.39 -16.24 -20.45
N ILE A 163 5.51 -16.95 -20.28
CA ILE A 163 5.53 -18.31 -19.72
C ILE A 163 5.06 -18.33 -18.25
N GLU A 164 5.45 -17.34 -17.46
CA GLU A 164 5.00 -17.20 -16.07
C GLU A 164 3.50 -16.88 -15.98
N GLN A 165 2.99 -15.99 -16.82
CA GLN A 165 1.57 -15.67 -16.91
C GLN A 165 0.75 -16.90 -17.31
N MET A 166 1.25 -17.72 -18.24
CA MET A 166 0.60 -18.98 -18.62
C MET A 166 0.59 -20.01 -17.48
N ALA A 167 1.67 -20.07 -16.68
CA ALA A 167 1.70 -20.94 -15.50
C ALA A 167 0.74 -20.47 -14.41
N LEU A 168 0.64 -19.15 -14.15
CA LEU A 168 -0.33 -18.57 -13.23
C LEU A 168 -1.78 -18.81 -13.68
N ALA A 169 -2.02 -18.82 -14.99
CA ALA A 169 -3.31 -19.17 -15.59
C ALA A 169 -3.63 -20.67 -15.54
N GLY A 170 -2.73 -21.51 -15.03
CA GLY A 170 -2.90 -22.97 -14.97
C GLY A 170 -2.73 -23.70 -16.30
N LEU A 171 -2.21 -23.03 -17.34
CA LEU A 171 -1.98 -23.64 -18.67
C LEU A 171 -0.71 -24.49 -18.70
N LEU A 172 0.27 -24.14 -17.86
CA LEU A 172 1.57 -24.79 -17.76
C LEU A 172 1.80 -25.35 -16.37
N GLY A 173 2.49 -26.50 -16.32
CA GLY A 173 2.87 -27.14 -15.06
C GLY A 173 4.03 -26.43 -14.33
N ASP A 174 4.49 -27.09 -13.27
CA ASP A 174 5.49 -26.56 -12.34
C ASP A 174 6.82 -26.19 -13.02
N TYR A 175 7.54 -25.28 -12.36
CA TYR A 175 8.82 -24.81 -12.83
C TYR A 175 9.90 -25.90 -12.75
N LYS A 176 10.33 -26.43 -13.91
CA LYS A 176 11.41 -27.42 -14.03
C LYS A 176 12.77 -26.78 -14.38
N GLY A 177 13.12 -25.66 -13.77
CA GLY A 177 14.43 -25.02 -13.95
C GLY A 177 14.70 -24.54 -15.38
N SER A 178 15.76 -25.05 -16.01
CA SER A 178 16.16 -24.70 -17.39
C SER A 178 15.38 -25.46 -18.48
N GLN A 179 14.49 -26.39 -18.10
CA GLN A 179 13.72 -27.20 -19.04
C GLN A 179 12.37 -26.56 -19.38
N ALA A 180 11.83 -26.93 -20.54
CA ALA A 180 10.50 -26.51 -20.98
C ALA A 180 9.44 -27.02 -20.00
N ARG A 181 8.43 -26.18 -19.71
CA ARG A 181 7.28 -26.58 -18.89
C ARG A 181 6.35 -27.50 -19.70
N GLU A 182 5.79 -28.49 -19.00
CA GLU A 182 4.77 -29.39 -19.55
C GLU A 182 3.43 -28.65 -19.68
N VAL A 183 2.73 -28.93 -20.76
CA VAL A 183 1.42 -28.35 -21.06
C VAL A 183 0.35 -29.21 -20.39
N THR A 184 -0.51 -28.60 -19.58
CA THR A 184 -1.51 -29.32 -18.76
C THR A 184 -2.87 -29.42 -19.45
N ILE A 185 -3.16 -28.49 -20.37
CA ILE A 185 -4.48 -28.34 -21.01
C ILE A 185 -4.33 -28.55 -22.52
N SER A 186 -5.31 -29.18 -23.17
CA SER A 186 -5.30 -29.33 -24.64
C SER A 186 -5.76 -28.06 -25.35
N LEU A 187 -5.44 -27.93 -26.65
CA LEU A 187 -5.89 -26.78 -27.45
C LEU A 187 -7.42 -26.68 -27.52
N GLU A 188 -8.11 -27.83 -27.63
CA GLU A 188 -9.57 -27.93 -27.69
C GLU A 188 -10.21 -27.49 -26.36
N ASP A 189 -9.64 -27.90 -25.23
CA ASP A 189 -10.11 -27.49 -23.90
C ASP A 189 -9.96 -25.99 -23.67
N TRP A 190 -8.86 -25.40 -24.16
CA TRP A 190 -8.62 -23.96 -24.06
C TRP A 190 -9.64 -23.15 -24.90
N GLU A 191 -9.94 -23.61 -26.12
CA GLU A 191 -10.95 -22.98 -26.97
C GLU A 191 -12.36 -23.08 -26.37
N ALA A 192 -12.70 -24.22 -25.77
CA ALA A 192 -13.97 -24.42 -25.07
C ALA A 192 -14.10 -23.49 -23.84
N MET A 193 -13.04 -23.36 -23.03
CA MET A 193 -13.02 -22.42 -21.89
C MET A 193 -13.19 -20.97 -22.35
N ARG A 194 -12.62 -20.60 -23.50
CA ARG A 194 -12.76 -19.26 -24.07
C ARG A 194 -14.16 -19.01 -24.61
N GLU A 195 -14.75 -19.97 -25.33
CA GLU A 195 -16.12 -19.87 -25.83
C GLU A 195 -17.11 -19.76 -24.66
N GLN A 196 -16.85 -20.46 -23.56
CA GLN A 196 -17.64 -20.36 -22.33
C GLN A 196 -17.48 -18.99 -21.65
N ALA A 197 -16.26 -18.47 -21.56
CA ALA A 197 -16.01 -17.12 -21.04
C ALA A 197 -16.64 -16.02 -21.91
N GLU A 198 -16.66 -16.18 -23.24
CA GLU A 198 -17.35 -15.28 -24.16
C GLU A 198 -18.88 -15.34 -24.00
N LYS A 199 -19.43 -16.54 -23.82
CA LYS A 199 -20.86 -16.74 -23.50
C LYS A 199 -21.23 -16.12 -22.16
N ASP A 200 -20.41 -16.28 -21.14
CA ASP A 200 -20.61 -15.69 -19.81
C ASP A 200 -20.50 -14.16 -19.84
N ALA A 201 -19.55 -13.61 -20.59
CA ALA A 201 -19.42 -12.18 -20.81
C ALA A 201 -20.62 -11.59 -21.58
N ALA A 202 -21.12 -12.31 -22.60
CA ALA A 202 -22.31 -11.92 -23.35
C ALA A 202 -23.58 -11.95 -22.48
N GLN A 203 -23.71 -12.95 -21.60
CA GLN A 203 -24.81 -13.04 -20.63
C GLN A 203 -24.73 -11.94 -19.57
N ALA A 204 -23.54 -11.59 -19.07
CA ALA A 204 -23.33 -10.48 -18.14
C ALA A 204 -23.68 -9.12 -18.78
N ALA A 205 -23.38 -8.93 -20.07
CA ALA A 205 -23.78 -7.74 -20.82
C ALA A 205 -25.30 -7.66 -21.01
N GLN A 206 -25.96 -8.77 -21.33
CA GLN A 206 -27.42 -8.83 -21.46
C GLN A 206 -28.14 -8.61 -20.11
N GLY A 207 -27.63 -9.17 -19.01
CA GLY A 207 -28.16 -8.95 -17.66
C GLY A 207 -28.00 -7.51 -17.18
N THR A 208 -26.89 -6.86 -17.51
CA THR A 208 -26.65 -5.44 -17.19
C THR A 208 -27.60 -4.51 -17.96
N VAL A 209 -27.92 -4.84 -19.22
CA VAL A 209 -28.89 -4.09 -20.03
C VAL A 209 -30.32 -4.27 -19.51
N LEU A 210 -30.72 -5.49 -19.11
CA LEU A 210 -32.04 -5.76 -18.52
C LEU A 210 -32.26 -5.05 -17.18
N ILE A 211 -31.25 -5.01 -16.30
CA ILE A 211 -31.33 -4.27 -15.02
C ILE A 211 -31.45 -2.76 -15.28
N ARG A 212 -30.67 -2.20 -16.23
CA ARG A 212 -30.77 -0.79 -16.61
C ARG A 212 -32.13 -0.44 -17.23
N ALA A 213 -32.69 -1.29 -18.08
CA ALA A 213 -34.01 -1.07 -18.69
C ALA A 213 -35.14 -1.14 -17.65
N THR A 214 -35.02 -2.01 -16.64
CA THR A 214 -36.03 -2.18 -15.58
C THR A 214 -36.04 -1.00 -14.60
N VAL A 215 -34.89 -0.37 -14.34
CA VAL A 215 -34.79 0.79 -13.43
C VAL A 215 -35.31 2.09 -14.07
N ILE A 216 -35.40 2.17 -15.40
CA ILE A 216 -35.83 3.39 -16.11
C ILE A 216 -37.36 3.52 -16.25
N SER A 217 -38.16 2.47 -16.00
CA SER A 217 -39.62 2.52 -16.26
C SER A 217 -40.52 2.80 -15.03
N ARG A 218 -39.98 2.96 -13.82
CA ARG A 218 -40.80 3.36 -12.65
C ARG A 218 -40.61 4.83 -12.28
N GLY A 219 -41.54 5.64 -12.79
CA GLY A 219 -42.01 6.82 -12.05
C GLY A 219 -41.34 8.16 -12.40
N ASN A 220 -41.76 8.72 -13.53
CA ASN A 220 -41.65 10.15 -13.82
C ASN A 220 -42.47 10.95 -12.78
N ARG A 221 -41.80 11.56 -11.79
CA ARG A 221 -42.32 12.71 -11.04
C ARG A 221 -41.22 13.78 -10.97
N GLN A 222 -41.32 14.75 -11.87
CA GLN A 222 -40.61 16.03 -11.74
C GLN A 222 -41.09 16.75 -10.46
N PRO A 223 -40.20 17.33 -9.65
CA PRO A 223 -40.61 18.31 -8.65
C PRO A 223 -40.93 19.65 -9.33
N ARG A 224 -42.16 20.14 -9.11
CA ARG A 224 -42.56 21.51 -9.44
C ARG A 224 -41.93 22.49 -8.43
N ASN A 225 -41.34 23.54 -9.00
CA ASN A 225 -40.87 24.81 -8.44
C ASN A 225 -39.53 24.91 -7.69
N PRO A 226 -38.76 26.01 -7.93
CA PRO A 226 -37.41 26.17 -7.44
C PRO A 226 -37.37 27.22 -6.33
N MET A 227 -37.46 26.85 -5.04
CA MET A 227 -37.10 27.81 -3.98
C MET A 227 -36.78 27.25 -2.58
N THR A 228 -36.42 25.97 -2.43
CA THR A 228 -36.13 25.41 -1.09
C THR A 228 -34.86 24.55 -1.02
N ALA A 229 -33.82 24.90 -1.78
CA ALA A 229 -32.53 24.21 -1.74
C ALA A 229 -31.61 24.59 -0.55
N ARG A 230 -32.02 25.45 0.40
CA ARG A 230 -31.17 25.86 1.54
C ARG A 230 -31.64 25.37 2.93
N ALA A 231 -32.79 24.69 3.03
CA ALA A 231 -33.33 24.27 4.34
C ALA A 231 -33.10 22.78 4.69
N PHE A 232 -32.71 21.93 3.72
CA PHE A 232 -32.56 20.49 3.96
C PHE A 232 -31.17 20.07 4.48
N VAL A 233 -30.12 20.83 4.16
CA VAL A 233 -28.74 20.53 4.57
C VAL A 233 -28.51 20.83 6.07
N TRP A 234 -29.21 21.81 6.64
CA TRP A 234 -29.04 22.19 8.06
C TRP A 234 -29.86 21.36 9.06
N ARG A 235 -30.87 20.60 8.62
CA ARG A 235 -31.68 19.75 9.50
C ARG A 235 -31.02 18.39 9.79
N TRP A 236 -30.15 17.92 8.90
CA TRP A 236 -29.37 16.69 9.09
C TRP A 236 -28.14 16.89 10.00
N ILE A 237 -27.48 18.06 9.93
CA ILE A 237 -26.32 18.38 10.78
C ILE A 237 -26.71 18.49 12.27
N ARG A 238 -27.94 18.93 12.57
CA ARG A 238 -28.41 19.12 13.96
C ARG A 238 -28.86 17.81 14.65
N ILE A 239 -29.20 16.77 13.89
CA ILE A 239 -29.60 15.45 14.43
C ILE A 239 -28.37 14.57 14.71
N ALA A 240 -27.28 14.72 13.94
CA ALA A 240 -26.02 14.03 14.19
C ALA A 240 -25.26 14.54 15.44
N MET A 241 -25.41 15.82 15.79
CA MET A 241 -24.70 16.43 16.94
C MET A 241 -25.36 16.21 18.31
N LYS A 242 -26.61 15.71 18.35
CA LYS A 242 -27.38 15.57 19.62
C LYS A 242 -27.32 14.18 20.25
N ARG A 243 -26.60 13.23 19.65
CA ARG A 243 -26.47 11.84 20.14
C ARG A 243 -25.11 11.52 20.77
N MET A 244 -24.26 12.53 20.98
CA MET A 244 -22.89 12.35 21.50
C MET A 244 -22.58 13.15 22.78
N MET A 245 -23.57 13.81 23.38
CA MET A 245 -23.40 14.57 24.62
C MET A 245 -24.59 14.34 25.57
N SER A 246 -24.38 13.49 26.57
CA SER A 246 -24.98 13.61 27.91
C SER A 246 -24.10 12.91 28.95
N PRO A 247 -24.10 13.39 30.21
CA PRO A 247 -22.93 13.37 31.08
C PRO A 247 -22.98 12.24 32.12
N MET A 248 -21.85 11.58 32.39
CA MET A 248 -21.67 10.83 33.63
C MET A 248 -20.99 11.71 34.67
N SER A 249 -21.74 11.95 35.75
CA SER A 249 -21.42 12.74 36.93
C SER A 249 -20.32 12.09 37.77
N CYS A 250 -19.25 12.85 38.04
CA CYS A 250 -18.28 12.58 39.09
C CYS A 250 -18.83 13.02 40.46
N ARG A 251 -18.76 12.15 41.48
CA ARG A 251 -18.62 12.57 42.89
C ARG A 251 -17.20 12.27 43.34
N GLY A 252 -16.39 13.32 43.53
CA GLY A 252 -15.22 13.32 44.40
C GLY A 252 -15.65 13.64 45.84
N ASN A 253 -14.80 13.83 46.83
CA ASN A 253 -13.37 13.57 47.02
C ASN A 253 -13.14 13.91 48.51
N THR A 254 -12.25 13.21 49.19
CA THR A 254 -11.47 13.71 50.34
C THR A 254 -10.19 12.88 50.36
N ALA A 255 -8.98 13.39 50.45
CA ALA A 255 -8.35 14.69 50.30
C ALA A 255 -6.84 14.34 50.24
N GLY A 256 -6.02 15.15 49.54
CA GLY A 256 -4.57 14.97 49.57
C GLY A 256 -3.89 15.42 48.29
N GLU A 257 -3.69 16.74 48.18
CA GLU A 257 -2.89 17.39 47.15
C GLU A 257 -1.41 16.99 47.23
N ILE A 258 -0.73 16.88 46.09
CA ILE A 258 0.26 17.85 45.56
C ILE A 258 0.75 17.33 44.18
N LEU A 259 0.46 18.09 43.13
CA LEU A 259 0.89 17.97 41.71
C LEU A 259 2.07 18.94 41.44
N PRO A 260 2.59 19.16 40.20
CA PRO A 260 2.38 18.51 38.88
C PRO A 260 3.74 18.11 38.21
N SER A 261 3.89 17.54 37.00
CA SER A 261 3.04 17.40 35.81
C SER A 261 3.66 16.40 34.80
N CYS A 262 2.76 15.62 34.18
CA CYS A 262 2.67 15.26 32.76
C CYS A 262 3.80 14.46 32.11
N SER A 263 3.65 13.15 31.88
CA SER A 263 2.72 12.47 30.96
C SER A 263 3.22 12.34 29.53
N SER A 264 3.42 11.07 29.17
CA SER A 264 2.99 10.41 27.93
C SER A 264 3.76 10.64 26.62
N ALA A 265 3.92 9.49 25.96
CA ALA A 265 4.09 9.29 24.52
C ALA A 265 5.46 9.66 23.95
N ILE A 266 6.33 8.66 23.96
CA ILE A 266 7.37 8.48 22.96
C ILE A 266 6.67 8.28 21.61
N LEU A 267 6.82 9.28 20.74
CA LEU A 267 6.53 9.23 19.31
C LEU A 267 7.36 10.35 18.68
N TYR A 268 8.23 9.99 17.73
CA TYR A 268 8.85 10.92 16.80
C TYR A 268 8.50 10.49 15.37
#